data_AF-A0A3A3A1E8-F1
#
_entry.id   AF-A0A3A3A1E8-F1
#
_cell.length_a   1.000
_cell.length_b   1.000
_cell.length_c   1.000
_cell.angle_alpha   90.00
_cell.angle_beta   90.00
_cell.angle_gamma   90.00
#
_symmetry.space_group_name_H-M   'P 1'
#
loop_
_entity.id
_entity.type
_entity.pdbx_description
1 polymer ?
#
loop_
_entity_poly.entity_id
_entity_poly.type
_entity_poly.pdbx_seq_one_letter_code
_entity_poly.pdbx_strand_id
1 'polypeptide(L)'
;MCMQSLQIKPHPDPTNWPALFDEIISILGTSADRVYFRGIQGINEDSTNLIRGFIEPIMQQQGEFSGWKRICFAIYKPNSMNLGSTESFTGEEAGDADEIPWFSNEFWPPYVLQSDFSSINGYEGVLLPGGRIMMGRFVDMIQTSDRGPFIFWDL
;
A
#
# COMPACT_ATOMS: atom_id res chain seq x y z
N MET A 1 2.23 -17.91 16.75
CA MET A 1 1.31 -17.32 15.76
C MET A 1 2.06 -16.11 15.22
N CYS A 2 2.51 -16.12 13.97
CA CYS A 2 3.28 -14.98 13.44
C CYS A 2 2.28 -13.83 13.22
N MET A 3 2.37 -12.76 14.02
CA MET A 3 1.50 -11.60 13.85
C MET A 3 2.05 -10.78 12.67
N GLN A 4 1.30 -10.75 11.58
CA GLN A 4 1.61 -9.85 10.47
C GLN A 4 1.33 -8.42 10.94
N SER A 5 2.32 -7.54 10.84
CA SER A 5 2.18 -6.12 11.19
C SER A 5 2.32 -5.25 9.95
N LEU A 6 1.53 -4.17 9.88
CA LEU A 6 1.56 -3.20 8.79
C LEU A 6 2.07 -1.87 9.33
N GLN A 7 3.29 -1.49 8.98
CA GLN A 7 3.85 -0.20 9.37
C GLN A 7 3.65 0.79 8.22
N ILE A 8 2.82 1.81 8.41
CA ILE A 8 2.52 2.82 7.39
C ILE A 8 2.91 4.23 7.86
N LYS A 9 3.47 5.03 6.95
CA LYS A 9 3.82 6.44 7.15
C LYS A 9 3.10 7.29 6.11
N PRO A 10 2.41 8.37 6.50
CA PRO A 10 1.82 9.31 5.55
C PRO A 10 2.86 9.82 4.56
N HIS A 11 2.45 9.97 3.30
CA HIS A 11 3.30 10.42 2.21
C HIS A 11 2.48 11.33 1.28
N PRO A 12 2.97 12.52 0.89
CA PRO A 12 2.15 13.51 0.18
C PRO A 12 1.88 13.15 -1.29
N ASP A 13 2.69 12.26 -1.87
CA ASP A 13 2.62 11.90 -3.29
C ASP A 13 1.36 11.07 -3.63
N PRO A 14 0.46 11.59 -4.50
CA PRO A 14 -0.73 10.87 -4.93
C PRO A 14 -0.43 9.71 -5.86
N THR A 15 0.76 9.66 -6.48
CA THR A 15 1.14 8.55 -7.36
C THR A 15 1.33 7.25 -6.59
N ASN A 16 1.41 7.28 -5.25
CA ASN A 16 1.31 6.08 -4.40
C ASN A 16 0.05 5.24 -4.65
N TRP A 17 -0.95 5.81 -5.33
CA TRP A 17 -2.05 5.07 -5.93
C TRP A 17 -2.22 5.47 -7.40
N PRO A 18 -1.56 4.77 -8.34
CA PRO A 18 -1.61 5.10 -9.76
C PRO A 18 -2.99 4.79 -10.34
N ALA A 19 -3.36 5.49 -11.42
CA ALA A 19 -4.64 5.28 -12.12
C ALA A 19 -4.84 3.83 -12.59
N LEU A 20 -3.74 3.10 -12.86
CA LEU A 20 -3.77 1.67 -13.17
C LEU A 20 -4.46 0.83 -12.07
N PHE A 21 -4.37 1.25 -10.81
CA PHE A 21 -5.01 0.54 -9.70
C PHE A 21 -6.49 0.88 -9.58
N ASP A 22 -6.91 2.07 -10.04
CA ASP A 22 -8.31 2.52 -9.99
C ASP A 22 -9.24 1.68 -10.87
N GLU A 23 -8.69 1.04 -11.90
CA GLU A 23 -9.40 0.08 -12.75
C GLU A 23 -9.82 -1.19 -11.98
N ILE A 24 -9.15 -1.49 -10.85
CA ILE A 24 -9.39 -2.68 -10.03
C ILE A 24 -10.09 -2.31 -8.72
N ILE A 25 -9.55 -1.32 -7.99
CA ILE A 25 -10.12 -0.80 -6.75
C ILE A 25 -10.29 0.71 -6.92
N SER A 26 -11.50 1.12 -7.26
CA SER A 26 -11.78 2.52 -7.58
C SER A 26 -11.72 3.41 -6.36
N ILE A 27 -11.19 4.61 -6.55
CA ILE A 27 -11.37 5.74 -5.66
C ILE A 27 -12.85 6.14 -5.57
N LEU A 28 -13.38 6.34 -4.36
CA LEU A 28 -14.80 6.69 -4.14
C LEU A 28 -15.00 8.12 -3.62
N GLY A 29 -13.96 8.74 -3.04
CA GLY A 29 -14.01 10.10 -2.48
C GLY A 29 -13.33 11.18 -3.34
N THR A 30 -13.55 12.44 -2.96
CA THR A 30 -12.79 13.58 -3.47
C THR A 30 -11.34 13.53 -2.95
N SER A 31 -10.39 14.09 -3.70
CA SER A 31 -8.97 14.05 -3.33
C SER A 31 -8.62 14.86 -2.07
N ALA A 32 -9.47 15.81 -1.67
CA ALA A 32 -9.16 16.79 -0.62
C ALA A 32 -8.94 16.17 0.78
N ASP A 33 -9.64 15.07 1.10
CA ASP A 33 -9.57 14.43 2.42
C ASP A 33 -8.78 13.11 2.40
N ARG A 34 -8.10 12.81 1.29
CA ARG A 34 -7.33 11.59 1.12
C ARG A 34 -5.91 11.75 1.64
N VAL A 35 -5.49 10.79 2.45
CA VAL A 35 -4.11 10.69 2.93
C VAL A 35 -3.43 9.51 2.26
N TYR A 36 -2.45 9.78 1.41
CA TYR A 36 -1.60 8.75 0.82
C TYR A 36 -0.53 8.29 1.80
N PHE A 37 -0.02 7.08 1.62
CA PHE A 37 1.01 6.52 2.51
C PHE A 37 1.90 5.52 1.79
N ARG A 38 3.07 5.30 2.40
CA ARG A 38 4.01 4.21 2.08
C ARG A 38 4.26 3.40 3.34
N GLY A 39 4.63 2.14 3.21
CA GLY A 39 4.83 1.29 4.38
C GLY A 39 5.43 -0.07 4.07
N ILE A 40 5.57 -0.89 5.10
CA ILE A 40 6.02 -2.27 4.98
C ILE A 40 5.12 -3.22 5.75
N GLN A 41 4.98 -4.44 5.21
CA GLN A 41 4.36 -5.54 5.92
C GLN A 41 5.48 -6.44 6.47
N GLY A 42 5.57 -6.55 7.79
CA GLY A 42 6.42 -7.54 8.43
C GLY A 42 5.75 -8.91 8.42
N ILE A 43 6.34 -9.89 7.72
CA ILE A 43 5.87 -11.28 7.73
C ILE A 43 6.71 -12.12 8.70
N ASN A 44 8.04 -12.01 8.65
CA ASN A 44 9.03 -12.64 9.52
C ASN A 44 10.25 -11.70 9.70
N GLU A 45 11.26 -12.09 10.49
CA GLU A 45 12.47 -11.28 10.75
C GLU A 45 13.20 -10.81 9.46
N ASP A 46 13.16 -11.62 8.40
CA ASP A 46 13.91 -11.36 7.16
C ASP A 46 13.03 -11.07 5.93
N SER A 47 11.70 -11.05 6.06
CA SER A 47 10.80 -10.84 4.92
C SER A 47 9.83 -9.69 5.15
N THR A 48 10.07 -8.62 4.38
CA THR A 48 9.21 -7.44 4.29
C THR A 48 8.63 -7.33 2.89
N ASN A 49 7.35 -6.99 2.80
CA ASN A 49 6.73 -6.55 1.55
C ASN A 49 6.55 -5.04 1.57
N LEU A 50 6.60 -4.42 0.40
CA LEU A 50 6.36 -2.99 0.25
C LEU A 50 4.85 -2.73 0.20
N ILE A 51 4.46 -1.57 0.73
CA ILE A 51 3.08 -1.12 0.78
C ILE A 51 2.99 0.30 0.24
N ARG A 52 2.01 0.53 -0.62
CA ARG A 52 1.56 1.88 -1.00
C ARG A 52 0.05 1.93 -1.03
N GLY A 53 -0.53 3.07 -0.66
CA GLY A 53 -1.97 3.17 -0.57
C GLY A 53 -2.47 4.54 -0.17
N PHE A 54 -3.75 4.57 0.16
CA PHE A 54 -4.43 5.75 0.67
C PHE A 54 -5.50 5.41 1.69
N ILE A 55 -5.82 6.40 2.52
CA ILE A 55 -6.94 6.40 3.45
C ILE A 55 -7.87 7.54 3.04
N GLU A 56 -9.18 7.28 2.99
CA GLU A 56 -10.20 8.31 2.72
C GLU A 56 -11.40 8.16 3.68
N PRO A 57 -12.13 9.26 3.97
CA PRO A 57 -13.31 9.18 4.82
C PRO A 57 -14.44 8.40 4.14
N ILE A 58 -15.22 7.66 4.92
CA ILE A 58 -16.48 7.09 4.44
C ILE A 58 -17.58 8.12 4.67
N MET A 59 -18.13 8.67 3.58
CA MET A 59 -19.15 9.73 3.65
C MET A 59 -20.47 9.25 4.25
N GLN A 60 -20.73 7.94 4.20
CA GLN A 60 -21.95 7.33 4.73
C GLN A 60 -21.69 6.74 6.11
N GLN A 61 -22.56 7.09 7.06
CA GLN A 61 -22.49 6.55 8.42
C GLN A 61 -22.65 5.03 8.40
N GLN A 62 -21.72 4.31 9.04
CA GLN A 62 -21.77 2.85 9.16
C GLN A 62 -22.56 2.49 10.42
N GLY A 63 -23.88 2.52 10.33
CA GLY A 63 -24.77 2.39 11.49
C GLY A 63 -24.70 3.63 12.38
N GLU A 64 -24.58 3.45 13.69
CA GLU A 64 -24.49 4.56 14.66
C GLU A 64 -23.04 5.01 14.96
N PHE A 65 -22.05 4.35 14.37
CA PHE A 65 -20.64 4.62 14.64
C PHE A 65 -20.06 5.61 13.62
N SER A 66 -19.48 6.71 14.11
CA SER A 66 -18.74 7.69 13.30
C SER A 66 -17.24 7.39 13.29
N GLY A 67 -16.50 8.01 12.36
CA GLY A 67 -15.03 7.93 12.31
C GLY A 67 -14.46 6.71 11.56
N TRP A 68 -15.31 5.93 10.89
CA TRP A 68 -14.86 4.89 9.97
C TRP A 68 -14.13 5.51 8.77
N LYS A 69 -13.01 4.92 8.40
CA LYS A 69 -12.26 5.31 7.21
C LYS A 69 -12.11 4.12 6.28
N ARG A 70 -12.16 4.38 4.97
CA ARG A 70 -11.80 3.40 3.95
C ARG A 70 -10.30 3.45 3.77
N ILE A 71 -9.68 2.30 3.71
CA ILE A 71 -8.26 2.16 3.39
C ILE A 71 -8.11 1.25 2.18
N CYS A 72 -7.34 1.72 1.21
CA CYS A 72 -7.00 0.98 0.00
C CYS A 72 -5.49 0.96 -0.15
N PHE A 73 -4.90 -0.22 -0.36
CA PHE A 73 -3.45 -0.35 -0.47
C PHE A 73 -3.06 -1.57 -1.27
N ALA A 74 -1.88 -1.52 -1.86
CA ALA A 74 -1.25 -2.65 -2.51
C ALA A 74 -0.09 -3.15 -1.64
N ILE A 75 -0.05 -4.46 -1.40
CA ILE A 75 1.14 -5.14 -0.90
C ILE A 75 1.81 -5.80 -2.09
N TYR A 76 3.08 -5.50 -2.33
CA TYR A 76 3.75 -5.96 -3.54
C TYR A 76 5.23 -6.28 -3.33
N LYS A 77 5.76 -7.01 -4.30
CA LYS A 77 7.19 -7.27 -4.49
C LYS A 77 7.58 -6.88 -5.91
N PRO A 78 8.47 -5.90 -6.10
CA PRO A 78 8.99 -5.55 -7.41
C PRO A 78 9.62 -6.77 -8.09
N ASN A 79 9.57 -6.82 -9.41
CA ASN A 79 10.38 -7.77 -10.16
C ASN A 79 11.85 -7.34 -10.10
N SER A 80 12.78 -8.28 -9.94
CA SER A 80 14.20 -7.98 -9.68
C SER A 80 14.89 -7.23 -10.83
N MET A 81 14.35 -7.32 -12.05
CA MET A 81 14.80 -6.54 -13.22
C MET A 81 14.41 -5.05 -13.13
N ASN A 82 13.45 -4.70 -12.29
CA ASN A 82 12.98 -3.33 -12.05
C ASN A 82 13.52 -2.74 -10.73
N LEU A 83 14.47 -3.41 -10.08
CA LEU A 83 15.34 -2.72 -9.12
C LEU A 83 16.37 -1.96 -9.95
N GLY A 84 16.45 -0.64 -9.77
CA GLY A 84 17.59 0.12 -10.26
C GLY A 84 18.87 -0.60 -9.81
N SER A 85 19.76 -0.89 -10.76
CA SER A 85 21.02 -1.58 -10.51
C SER A 85 21.66 -0.97 -9.27
N THR A 86 21.87 -1.79 -8.24
CA THR A 86 22.64 -1.40 -7.06
C THR A 86 24.10 -1.28 -7.49
N GLU A 87 24.42 -0.23 -8.23
CA GLU A 87 25.77 0.28 -8.26
C GLU A 87 26.01 0.92 -6.90
N SER A 88 27.15 0.58 -6.32
CA SER A 88 27.60 1.09 -5.04
C SER A 88 27.77 2.60 -5.17
N PHE A 89 26.80 3.38 -4.70
CA PHE A 89 26.92 4.83 -4.64
C PHE A 89 27.91 5.22 -3.54
N THR A 90 29.19 5.30 -3.90
CA THR A 90 30.07 6.34 -3.36
C THR A 90 29.77 7.61 -4.15
N GLY A 91 28.88 8.45 -3.65
CA GLY A 91 28.56 9.72 -4.32
C GLY A 91 27.48 10.48 -3.58
N GLU A 92 27.89 11.57 -2.96
CA GLU A 92 27.06 12.53 -2.25
C GLU A 92 26.05 13.18 -3.19
N GLU A 93 24.78 12.77 -3.14
CA GLU A 93 23.67 13.60 -3.60
C GLU A 93 22.63 13.69 -2.50
N ALA A 94 22.27 14.93 -2.16
CA ALA A 94 21.35 15.30 -1.10
C ALA A 94 19.92 14.88 -1.46
N GLY A 95 19.60 13.61 -1.24
CA GLY A 95 18.24 13.09 -1.19
C GLY A 95 17.60 13.44 0.15
N ASP A 96 16.29 13.71 0.12
CA ASP A 96 15.47 14.02 1.29
C ASP A 96 15.71 12.98 2.39
N ALA A 97 16.18 13.42 3.57
CA ALA A 97 16.71 12.57 4.64
C ALA A 97 15.68 11.65 5.32
N ASP A 98 14.47 11.56 4.75
CA ASP A 98 13.31 10.89 5.30
C ASP A 98 12.76 9.78 4.36
N GLU A 99 13.41 9.54 3.22
CA GLU A 99 13.14 8.38 2.38
C GLU A 99 13.62 7.11 3.07
N ILE A 100 12.66 6.27 3.46
CA ILE A 100 12.94 4.96 4.03
C ILE A 100 13.77 4.17 3.00
N PRO A 101 14.95 3.62 3.37
CA PRO A 101 15.88 3.01 2.41
C PRO A 101 15.25 1.95 1.50
N TRP A 102 14.15 1.33 1.96
CA TRP A 102 13.39 0.30 1.26
C TRP A 102 12.76 0.74 -0.08
N PHE A 103 12.60 2.04 -0.35
CA PHE A 103 11.92 2.54 -1.56
C PHE A 103 12.83 3.21 -2.59
N SER A 104 14.13 3.34 -2.30
CA SER A 104 15.07 4.19 -3.06
C SER A 104 15.41 3.71 -4.50
N ASN A 105 15.23 2.42 -4.80
CA ASN A 105 15.61 1.82 -6.10
C ASN A 105 14.42 1.24 -6.89
N GLU A 106 13.19 1.63 -6.56
CA GLU A 106 11.98 1.08 -7.19
C GLU A 106 11.50 1.95 -8.37
N PHE A 107 11.20 1.33 -9.52
CA PHE A 107 10.44 1.99 -10.58
C PHE A 107 8.97 2.15 -10.16
N TRP A 108 8.55 3.39 -9.90
CA TRP A 108 7.17 3.74 -9.56
C TRP A 108 6.78 5.08 -10.21
N PRO A 109 5.55 5.25 -10.73
CA PRO A 109 4.44 4.30 -10.77
C PRO A 109 4.64 3.17 -11.79
N PRO A 110 3.97 2.01 -11.60
CA PRO A 110 4.01 0.90 -12.55
C PRO A 110 3.30 1.25 -13.86
N TYR A 111 3.74 0.61 -14.94
CA TYR A 111 3.16 0.69 -16.27
C TYR A 111 2.40 -0.59 -16.64
N VAL A 112 2.96 -1.77 -16.33
CA VAL A 112 2.36 -3.09 -16.62
C VAL A 112 2.57 -4.03 -15.43
N LEU A 113 1.48 -4.35 -14.72
CA LEU A 113 1.54 -5.10 -13.46
C LEU A 113 2.28 -6.44 -13.57
N GLN A 114 2.11 -7.16 -14.68
CA GLN A 114 2.70 -8.48 -14.91
C GLN A 114 4.22 -8.46 -15.08
N SER A 115 4.77 -7.39 -15.66
CA SER A 115 6.23 -7.24 -15.81
C SER A 115 6.84 -6.58 -14.58
N ASP A 116 6.08 -5.68 -13.95
CA ASP A 116 6.61 -4.75 -12.96
C ASP A 116 6.75 -5.41 -11.57
N PHE A 117 5.87 -6.37 -11.26
CA PHE A 117 5.82 -7.03 -9.97
C PHE A 117 5.97 -8.55 -10.08
N SER A 118 6.71 -9.14 -9.14
CA SER A 118 6.71 -10.59 -8.92
C SER A 118 5.45 -11.06 -8.18
N SER A 119 4.85 -10.17 -7.37
CA SER A 119 3.53 -10.35 -6.77
C SER A 119 2.94 -9.00 -6.41
N ILE A 120 1.64 -8.80 -6.60
CA ILE A 120 0.93 -7.59 -6.15
C ILE A 120 -0.51 -7.93 -5.78
N ASN A 121 -0.86 -7.65 -4.52
CA ASN A 121 -2.20 -7.84 -3.98
C ASN A 121 -2.78 -6.49 -3.58
N GLY A 122 -3.97 -6.19 -4.09
CA GLY A 122 -4.74 -5.00 -3.73
C GLY A 122 -5.67 -5.33 -2.57
N TYR A 123 -5.78 -4.41 -1.63
CA TYR A 123 -6.59 -4.53 -0.44
C TYR A 123 -7.55 -3.36 -0.38
N GLU A 124 -8.81 -3.66 -0.13
CA GLU A 124 -9.84 -2.68 0.18
C GLU A 124 -10.47 -3.07 1.51
N GLY A 125 -10.37 -2.18 2.49
CA GLY A 125 -10.90 -2.41 3.81
C GLY A 125 -11.38 -1.17 4.51
N VAL A 126 -11.79 -1.39 5.75
CA VAL A 126 -12.25 -0.36 6.66
C VAL A 126 -11.38 -0.35 7.91
N LEU A 127 -10.98 0.85 8.32
CA LEU A 127 -10.32 1.11 9.59
C LEU A 127 -11.40 1.36 10.66
N LEU A 128 -11.39 0.52 11.70
CA LEU A 128 -12.26 0.75 12.85
C LEU A 128 -11.81 2.01 13.60
N PRO A 129 -12.74 2.77 14.22
CA PRO A 129 -12.39 3.85 15.12
C PRO A 129 -11.40 3.38 16.20
N GLY A 130 -10.30 4.13 16.36
CA GLY A 130 -9.17 3.72 17.21
C GLY A 130 -8.00 3.05 16.47
N GLY A 131 -8.18 2.69 15.19
CA GLY A 131 -7.09 2.42 14.25
C GLY A 131 -6.33 1.10 14.43
N ARG A 132 -6.73 0.22 15.34
CA ARG A 132 -6.02 -1.05 15.56
C ARG A 132 -6.41 -2.14 14.57
N ILE A 133 -7.71 -2.26 14.27
CA ILE A 133 -8.26 -3.34 13.46
C ILE A 133 -8.59 -2.81 12.07
N MET A 134 -8.17 -3.57 11.07
CA MET A 134 -8.57 -3.40 9.68
C MET A 134 -9.17 -4.69 9.14
N MET A 135 -10.29 -4.59 8.44
CA MET A 135 -10.93 -5.74 7.80
C MET A 135 -11.46 -5.38 6.43
N GLY A 136 -11.50 -6.34 5.52
CA GLY A 136 -11.91 -6.07 4.16
C GLY A 136 -11.75 -7.26 3.23
N ARG A 137 -11.49 -6.94 1.97
CA ARG A 137 -11.21 -7.89 0.89
C ARG A 137 -9.86 -7.61 0.24
N PHE A 138 -9.16 -8.67 -0.13
CA PHE A 138 -8.01 -8.60 -1.01
C PHE A 138 -8.38 -9.10 -2.41
N VAL A 139 -7.59 -8.70 -3.40
CA VAL A 139 -7.65 -9.16 -4.79
C VAL A 139 -6.22 -9.23 -5.33
N ASP A 140 -5.88 -10.30 -6.04
CA ASP A 140 -4.64 -10.33 -6.81
C ASP A 140 -4.78 -9.33 -7.98
N MET A 141 -3.87 -8.35 -8.07
CA MET A 141 -4.01 -7.28 -9.07
C MET A 141 -3.62 -7.71 -10.48
N ILE A 142 -2.98 -8.88 -10.65
CA ILE A 142 -2.66 -9.48 -11.95
C ILE A 142 -3.78 -10.44 -12.36
N GLN A 143 -4.19 -11.35 -11.48
CA GLN A 143 -5.25 -12.33 -11.69
C GLN A 143 -6.46 -12.00 -10.81
N THR A 144 -7.24 -10.99 -11.20
CA THR A 144 -8.34 -10.41 -10.42
C THR A 144 -9.50 -11.36 -10.06
N SER A 145 -9.48 -12.59 -10.56
CA SER A 145 -10.37 -13.66 -10.11
C SER A 145 -10.02 -14.17 -8.71
N ASP A 146 -8.74 -14.09 -8.30
CA ASP A 146 -8.30 -14.50 -6.97
C ASP A 146 -8.52 -13.35 -5.96
N ARG A 147 -9.33 -13.64 -4.94
CA ARG A 147 -9.83 -12.67 -3.99
C ARG A 147 -10.38 -13.36 -2.76
N GLY A 148 -10.35 -12.66 -1.63
CA GLY A 148 -10.87 -13.21 -0.38
C GLY A 148 -10.96 -12.17 0.73
N PRO A 149 -11.53 -12.54 1.89
CA PRO A 149 -11.58 -11.68 3.06
C PRO A 149 -10.21 -11.59 3.76
N PHE A 150 -9.96 -10.49 4.47
CA PHE A 150 -8.81 -10.36 5.37
C PHE A 150 -9.17 -9.62 6.66
N ILE A 151 -8.37 -9.84 7.70
CA ILE A 151 -8.36 -9.06 8.95
C ILE A 151 -6.91 -8.84 9.39
N PHE A 152 -6.53 -7.60 9.66
CA PHE A 152 -5.32 -7.22 10.39
C PHE A 152 -5.74 -6.74 11.79
N TRP A 153 -5.16 -7.33 12.82
CA TRP A 153 -5.51 -7.05 14.22
C TRP A 153 -4.74 -5.87 14.81
N ASP A 154 -3.55 -5.60 14.28
CA ASP A 154 -2.65 -4.54 14.73
C ASP A 154 -2.01 -3.83 13.52
N LEU A 155 -2.03 -2.49 13.55
CA LEU A 155 -1.42 -1.56 12.60
C LEU A 155 -0.41 -0.69 13.33
#